data_AF-A0A965PKQ4-F1
#
_entry.id   AF-A0A965PKQ4-F1
#
_cell.length_a   1.000
_cell.length_b   1.000
_cell.length_c   1.000
_cell.angle_alpha   90.00
_cell.angle_beta   90.00
_cell.angle_gamma   90.00
#
_symmetry.space_group_name_H-M   'P 1'
#
loop_
_entity.id
_entity.type
_entity.pdbx_description
1 polymer ?
#
loop_
_entity_poly.entity_id
_entity_poly.type
_entity_poly.pdbx_seq_one_letter_code
_entity_poly.pdbx_strand_id
1 'polypeptide(L)'
;MPGNTATIDAAILRVQWESQMPMAEICTHWTIAKDQLIRLRDVWHLPKRHDRSLRYKPPRDPGPDDEEERASRESLSLAPQIAARATCVQAMWTHQQRLDRTMATTLSEGMLRWIKAKDIVQRFAKDELQG
;
A
#
# COMPACT_ATOMS: atom_id res chain seq x y z
N MET A 1 1.15 11.35 23.14
CA MET A 1 1.71 12.38 24.04
C MET A 1 1.52 13.74 23.40
N PRO A 2 0.91 14.72 24.07
CA PRO A 2 0.92 16.09 23.60
C PRO A 2 2.33 16.67 23.84
N GLY A 3 3.14 16.79 22.78
CA GLY A 3 4.36 17.60 22.83
C GLY A 3 4.01 19.07 23.07
N ASN A 4 4.87 19.80 23.78
CA ASN A 4 4.64 21.20 24.11
C ASN A 4 4.90 22.09 22.87
N THR A 5 3.85 22.47 22.16
CA THR A 5 3.96 23.35 20.97
C THR A 5 4.04 24.83 21.32
N ALA A 6 3.84 25.22 22.58
CA ALA A 6 3.81 26.62 23.00
C ALA A 6 5.20 27.27 23.07
N THR A 7 6.26 26.47 23.15
CA THR A 7 7.65 26.95 23.26
C THR A 7 8.34 27.06 21.89
N ILE A 8 7.63 26.79 20.80
CA ILE A 8 8.21 26.78 19.45
C ILE A 8 8.23 28.20 18.90
N ASP A 9 9.43 28.68 18.57
CA ASP A 9 9.62 29.93 17.85
C ASP A 9 9.31 29.74 16.35
N ALA A 10 8.33 30.49 15.86
CA ALA A 10 7.91 30.45 14.47
C ALA A 10 9.02 30.88 13.48
N ALA A 11 9.92 31.79 13.88
CA ALA A 11 11.02 32.24 13.04
C ALA A 11 12.05 31.11 12.84
N ILE A 12 12.43 30.44 13.94
CA ILE A 12 13.36 29.31 13.90
C ILE A 12 12.73 28.14 13.13
N LEU A 13 11.46 27.84 13.38
CA LEU A 13 10.79 26.77 12.64
C LEU A 13 10.74 27.07 11.14
N ARG A 14 10.53 28.32 10.73
CA ARG A 14 10.54 28.69 9.30
C ARG A 14 11.91 28.43 8.66
N VAL A 15 13.00 28.82 9.32
CA VAL A 15 14.36 28.56 8.84
C VAL A 15 14.63 27.04 8.74
N GLN A 16 14.26 26.27 9.78
CA GLN A 16 14.37 24.81 9.76
C GLN A 16 13.49 24.18 8.67
N TRP A 17 12.33 24.79 8.38
CA TRP A 17 11.41 24.30 7.38
C TRP A 17 11.93 24.53 5.96
N GLU A 18 12.52 25.70 5.69
CA GLU A 18 13.09 26.09 4.40
C GLU A 18 14.43 25.39 4.12
N SER A 19 15.21 25.06 5.15
CA SER A 19 16.51 24.37 5.03
C SER A 19 16.42 22.89 4.58
N GLN A 20 15.22 22.40 4.25
CA GLN A 20 14.96 21.01 3.86
C GLN A 20 15.38 19.94 4.90
N MET A 21 15.67 20.34 6.15
CA MET A 21 15.99 19.43 7.26
C MET A 21 14.93 18.31 7.41
N PRO A 22 15.29 17.04 7.62
CA PRO A 22 14.33 15.96 7.79
C PRO A 22 13.28 16.26 8.88
N MET A 23 12.01 15.95 8.62
CA MET A 23 10.93 16.19 9.60
C MET A 23 11.19 15.51 10.94
N ALA A 24 11.86 14.35 10.92
CA ALA A 24 12.25 13.62 12.14
C ALA A 24 13.20 14.45 13.01
N GLU A 25 14.19 15.13 12.42
CA GLU A 25 15.14 15.97 13.15
C GLU A 25 14.45 17.18 13.77
N ILE A 26 13.54 17.82 13.03
CA ILE A 26 12.71 18.92 13.56
C ILE A 26 11.85 18.43 14.73
N CYS A 27 11.24 17.26 14.60
CA CYS A 27 10.44 16.65 15.66
C CYS A 27 11.27 16.35 16.91
N THR A 28 12.48 15.81 16.74
CA THR A 28 13.42 15.54 17.84
C THR A 28 13.89 16.82 18.51
N HIS A 29 14.21 17.87 17.74
CA HIS A 29 14.67 19.16 18.26
C HIS A 29 13.62 19.83 19.15
N TRP A 30 12.36 19.86 18.71
CA TRP A 30 11.27 20.48 19.47
C TRP A 30 10.54 19.51 20.41
N THR A 31 10.95 18.25 20.46
CA THR A 31 10.28 17.18 21.23
C THR A 31 8.77 17.08 20.93
N ILE A 32 8.41 17.13 19.65
CA ILE A 32 7.02 17.06 19.17
C ILE A 32 6.79 15.87 18.26
N ALA A 33 5.53 15.43 18.15
CA ALA A 33 5.15 14.43 17.17
C ALA A 33 5.02 15.03 15.76
N LYS A 34 5.17 14.18 14.74
CA LYS A 34 5.02 14.56 13.32
C LYS A 34 3.67 15.23 13.03
N ASP A 35 2.58 14.75 13.63
CA ASP A 35 1.26 15.33 13.42
C ASP A 35 1.15 16.74 14.00
N GLN A 36 1.82 17.02 15.12
CA GLN A 36 1.87 18.35 15.71
C GLN A 36 2.66 19.31 14.81
N LEU A 37 3.80 18.85 14.26
CA LEU A 37 4.57 19.61 13.28
C LEU A 37 3.74 19.94 12.02
N ILE A 38 2.95 18.98 11.52
CA ILE A 38 2.06 19.19 10.38
C ILE A 38 0.97 20.24 10.69
N ARG A 39 0.38 20.20 11.89
CA ARG A 39 -0.60 21.20 12.32
C ARG A 39 0.02 22.59 12.42
N LEU A 40 1.24 22.69 12.97
CA LEU A 40 1.97 23.97 13.06
C LEU A 40 2.29 24.55 11.69
N ARG A 41 2.69 23.70 10.73
CA ARG A 41 2.84 24.11 9.32
C ARG A 41 1.56 24.77 8.80
N ASP A 42 0.39 24.19 9.08
CA ASP A 42 -0.89 24.70 8.60
C ASP A 42 -1.27 26.02 9.29
N VAL A 43 -1.05 26.13 10.60
CA VAL A 43 -1.32 27.35 11.39
C VAL A 43 -0.43 28.52 10.97
N TRP A 44 0.84 28.25 10.63
CA TRP A 44 1.80 29.28 10.22
C TRP A 44 1.98 29.40 8.70
N HIS A 45 1.10 28.75 7.93
CA HIS A 45 1.07 28.80 6.46
C HIS A 45 2.42 28.51 5.79
N LEU A 46 3.20 27.57 6.33
CA LEU A 46 4.49 27.19 5.75
C LEU A 46 4.28 26.39 4.44
N PRO A 47 5.15 26.56 3.42
CA PRO A 47 4.99 25.90 2.14
C PRO A 47 5.08 24.37 2.25
N LYS A 48 4.33 23.64 1.41
CA LYS A 48 4.42 22.17 1.37
C LYS A 48 5.77 21.75 0.79
N ARG A 49 6.63 21.13 1.61
CA ARG A 49 7.93 20.56 1.18
C ARG A 49 7.82 19.56 0.02
N HIS A 50 6.73 18.81 -0.04
CA HIS A 50 6.41 17.91 -1.13
C HIS A 50 5.03 18.24 -1.71
N ASP A 51 4.93 19.36 -2.42
CA ASP A 51 3.68 19.70 -3.07
C ASP A 51 3.38 18.73 -4.22
N ARG A 52 2.41 17.83 -4.00
CA ARG A 52 1.96 16.89 -5.02
C ARG A 52 1.15 17.56 -6.13
N SER A 53 0.73 18.82 -5.94
CA SER A 53 0.02 19.59 -6.96
C SER A 53 0.96 20.04 -8.09
N LEU A 54 2.22 20.36 -7.74
CA LEU A 54 3.27 20.77 -8.69
C LEU A 54 3.91 19.61 -9.45
N ARG A 55 3.64 18.37 -9.04
CA ARG A 55 4.18 17.20 -9.74
C ARG A 55 3.50 17.08 -11.08
N TYR A 56 4.29 16.89 -12.13
CA TYR A 56 3.77 16.49 -13.43
C TYR A 56 2.90 15.24 -13.26
N LYS A 57 1.63 15.35 -13.68
CA LYS A 57 0.72 14.22 -13.77
C LYS A 57 0.58 13.90 -15.23
N PRO A 58 0.88 12.67 -15.68
CA PRO A 58 0.61 12.29 -17.04
C PRO A 58 -0.90 12.47 -17.33
N PRO A 59 -1.27 12.64 -18.60
CA PRO A 59 -2.68 12.61 -19.01
C PRO A 59 -3.34 11.36 -18.40
N ARG A 60 -4.59 11.51 -17.97
CA ARG A 60 -5.39 10.33 -17.62
C ARG A 60 -5.55 9.50 -18.88
N ASP A 61 -5.52 8.18 -18.70
CA ASP A 61 -5.93 7.25 -19.74
C ASP A 61 -7.31 7.68 -20.27
N PRO A 62 -7.48 7.89 -21.60
CA PRO A 62 -8.76 8.28 -22.19
C PRO A 62 -9.89 7.27 -21.89
N GLY A 63 -9.54 6.05 -21.46
CA GLY A 63 -10.50 4.97 -21.29
C GLY A 63 -10.69 4.21 -22.60
N PRO A 64 -11.53 3.16 -22.58
CA PRO A 64 -11.76 2.33 -23.76
C PRO A 64 -12.43 3.14 -24.87
N ASP A 65 -12.10 2.81 -26.12
CA ASP A 65 -12.80 3.39 -27.25
C ASP A 65 -14.20 2.77 -27.46
N ASP A 66 -15.01 3.39 -28.33
CA ASP A 66 -16.38 2.92 -28.62
C ASP A 66 -16.41 1.52 -29.26
N GLU A 67 -15.30 1.08 -29.87
CA GLU A 67 -15.16 -0.26 -30.46
C GLU A 67 -14.87 -1.29 -29.36
N GLU A 68 -13.97 -0.99 -28.43
CA GLU A 68 -13.64 -1.78 -27.25
C GLU A 68 -14.83 -1.92 -26.32
N GLU A 69 -15.60 -0.85 -26.09
CA GLU A 69 -16.83 -0.94 -25.30
C GLU A 69 -17.86 -1.86 -25.96
N ARG A 70 -18.01 -1.79 -27.28
CA ARG A 70 -18.94 -2.62 -28.04
C ARG A 70 -18.50 -4.07 -28.06
N ALA A 71 -17.23 -4.33 -28.35
CA ALA A 71 -16.64 -5.66 -28.31
C ALA A 71 -16.79 -6.28 -26.91
N SER A 72 -16.59 -5.48 -25.85
CA SER A 72 -16.83 -5.90 -24.47
C SER A 72 -18.28 -6.29 -24.24
N ARG A 73 -19.25 -5.44 -24.64
CA ARG A 73 -20.70 -5.74 -24.52
C ARG A 73 -21.13 -6.96 -25.33
N GLU A 74 -20.61 -7.12 -26.53
CA GLU A 74 -20.89 -8.29 -27.39
C GLU A 74 -20.28 -9.56 -26.79
N SER A 75 -19.07 -9.49 -26.23
CA SER A 75 -18.43 -10.63 -25.58
C SER A 75 -19.17 -11.12 -24.33
N LEU A 76 -19.92 -10.25 -23.63
CA LEU A 76 -20.74 -10.66 -22.49
C LEU A 76 -21.81 -11.69 -22.89
N SER A 77 -22.30 -11.64 -24.13
CA SER A 77 -23.26 -12.63 -24.64
C SER A 77 -22.65 -14.04 -24.76
N LEU A 78 -21.33 -14.14 -24.88
CA LEU A 78 -20.59 -15.41 -24.95
C LEU A 78 -20.29 -15.99 -23.55
N ALA A 79 -20.41 -15.18 -22.49
CA ALA A 79 -20.07 -15.60 -21.14
C ALA A 79 -20.82 -16.85 -20.66
N PRO A 80 -22.15 -17.01 -20.90
CA PRO A 80 -22.87 -18.23 -20.54
C PRO A 80 -22.34 -19.47 -21.28
N GLN A 81 -21.97 -19.34 -22.55
CA GLN A 81 -21.46 -20.46 -23.36
C GLN A 81 -20.07 -20.88 -22.90
N ILE A 82 -19.21 -19.91 -22.60
CA ILE A 82 -17.87 -20.15 -22.06
C ILE A 82 -17.98 -20.83 -20.69
N ALA A 83 -18.89 -20.36 -19.82
CA ALA A 83 -19.12 -20.96 -18.50
C ALA A 83 -19.58 -22.42 -18.62
N ALA A 84 -20.56 -22.71 -19.48
CA ALA A 84 -21.04 -24.07 -19.72
C ALA A 84 -19.91 -24.99 -20.21
N ARG A 85 -19.11 -24.52 -21.17
CA ARG A 85 -17.95 -25.27 -21.69
C ARG A 85 -16.90 -25.51 -20.61
N ALA A 86 -16.60 -24.50 -19.79
CA ALA A 86 -15.68 -24.62 -18.67
C ALA A 86 -16.16 -25.68 -17.67
N THR A 87 -17.45 -25.72 -17.34
CA THR A 87 -18.04 -26.75 -16.47
C THR A 87 -17.89 -28.15 -17.06
N CYS A 88 -18.18 -28.34 -18.35
CA CYS A 88 -17.97 -29.63 -19.02
C CYS A 88 -16.51 -30.09 -18.97
N VAL A 89 -15.58 -29.18 -19.22
CA VAL A 89 -14.14 -29.47 -19.13
C VAL A 89 -13.73 -29.82 -17.70
N GLN A 90 -14.22 -29.09 -16.70
CA GLN A 90 -13.96 -29.35 -15.28
C GLN A 90 -14.49 -30.70 -14.82
N ALA A 91 -15.66 -31.11 -15.31
CA ALA A 91 -16.23 -32.42 -15.02
C ALA A 91 -15.30 -33.57 -15.45
N MET A 92 -14.58 -33.39 -16.57
CA MET A 92 -13.63 -34.35 -17.12
C MET A 92 -12.25 -34.33 -16.43
N TRP A 93 -12.00 -33.40 -15.50
CA TRP A 93 -10.71 -33.35 -14.82
C TRP A 93 -10.45 -34.56 -13.95
N THR A 94 -9.22 -35.03 -13.99
CA THR A 94 -8.72 -36.04 -13.06
C THR A 94 -8.53 -35.43 -11.66
N HIS A 95 -8.44 -36.29 -10.64
CA HIS A 95 -8.22 -35.84 -9.27
C HIS A 95 -6.91 -35.02 -9.14
N GLN A 96 -5.84 -35.44 -9.82
CA GLN A 96 -4.57 -34.72 -9.82
C GLN A 96 -4.70 -33.31 -10.40
N GLN A 97 -5.40 -33.16 -11.54
CA GLN A 97 -5.64 -31.86 -12.18
C GLN A 97 -6.47 -30.92 -11.31
N ARG A 98 -7.41 -31.46 -10.52
CA ARG A 98 -8.16 -30.68 -9.53
C ARG A 98 -7.25 -30.18 -8.42
N LEU A 99 -6.38 -31.05 -7.87
CA LEU A 99 -5.44 -30.69 -6.81
C LEU A 99 -4.46 -29.60 -7.27
N ASP A 100 -3.84 -29.77 -8.44
CA ASP A 100 -2.88 -28.81 -8.99
C ASP A 100 -3.50 -27.40 -9.14
N ARG A 101 -4.78 -27.32 -9.55
CA ARG A 101 -5.49 -26.05 -9.71
C ARG A 101 -6.02 -25.47 -8.42
N THR A 102 -6.43 -26.29 -7.45
CA THR A 102 -6.76 -25.79 -6.10
C THR A 102 -5.51 -25.24 -5.40
N MET A 103 -4.34 -25.85 -5.66
CA MET A 103 -3.05 -25.45 -5.09
C MET A 103 -2.52 -24.14 -5.70
N ALA A 104 -2.87 -23.82 -6.94
CA ALA A 104 -2.56 -22.52 -7.55
C ALA A 104 -3.26 -21.34 -6.85
N THR A 105 -4.37 -21.58 -6.16
CA THR A 105 -5.05 -20.59 -5.30
C THR A 105 -4.52 -20.56 -3.86
N THR A 106 -3.75 -21.56 -3.43
CA THR A 106 -3.18 -21.57 -2.08
C THR A 106 -1.79 -20.97 -2.06
N LEU A 107 -1.75 -19.75 -1.51
CA LEU A 107 -0.59 -19.06 -0.93
C LEU A 107 0.51 -18.71 -1.95
N SER A 108 0.48 -17.46 -2.41
CA SER A 108 1.65 -16.85 -3.05
C SER A 108 2.93 -17.17 -2.27
N GLU A 109 4.06 -17.38 -2.96
CA GLU A 109 5.36 -17.65 -2.32
C GLU A 109 5.69 -16.65 -1.20
N GLY A 110 5.21 -15.41 -1.29
CA GLY A 110 5.34 -14.39 -0.25
C GLY A 110 4.64 -14.76 1.07
N MET A 111 3.48 -15.41 1.01
CA MET A 111 2.73 -15.84 2.19
C MET A 111 3.33 -17.10 2.82
N LEU A 112 3.85 -18.04 2.01
CA LEU A 112 4.62 -19.18 2.50
C LEU A 112 5.96 -18.75 3.14
N ARG A 113 6.61 -17.71 2.61
CA ARG A 113 7.78 -17.07 3.25
C ARG A 113 7.43 -16.44 4.60
N TRP A 114 6.27 -15.79 4.70
CA TRP A 114 5.82 -15.14 5.94
C TRP A 114 5.50 -16.17 7.04
N ILE A 115 4.86 -17.29 6.69
CA ILE A 115 4.58 -18.39 7.62
C ILE A 115 5.89 -19.00 8.13
N LYS A 116 6.85 -19.29 7.24
CA LYS A 116 8.18 -19.81 7.63
C LYS A 116 8.95 -18.84 8.51
N ALA A 117 8.87 -17.52 8.26
CA ALA A 117 9.52 -16.51 9.08
C ALA A 117 8.90 -16.45 10.49
N LYS A 118 7.58 -16.62 10.62
CA LYS A 118 6.88 -16.61 11.90
C LYS A 118 7.25 -17.81 12.78
N ASP A 119 7.41 -18.99 12.17
CA ASP A 119 7.85 -20.20 12.87
C ASP A 119 9.30 -20.09 13.36
N ILE A 120 10.17 -19.43 12.59
CA ILE A 120 11.55 -19.15 13.00
C ILE A 120 11.58 -18.18 14.18
N VAL A 121 10.82 -17.09 14.12
CA VAL A 121 10.73 -16.10 15.21
C VAL A 121 10.15 -16.72 16.49
N GLN A 122 9.14 -17.60 16.37
CA GLN A 122 8.60 -18.31 17.53
C GLN A 122 9.57 -19.32 18.15
N ARG A 123 10.49 -19.90 17.38
CA ARG A 123 11.56 -20.76 17.91
C ARG A 123 12.58 -19.94 18.68
N PHE A 124 13.05 -18.83 18.12
CA PHE A 124 13.98 -17.92 18.82
C PHE A 124 13.37 -17.35 20.11
N ALA A 125 12.09 -16.95 20.09
CA ALA A 125 11.41 -16.45 21.29
C ALA A 125 11.18 -17.52 22.38
N LYS A 126 11.19 -18.82 22.02
CA LYS A 126 11.12 -19.93 23.00
C LYS A 126 12.47 -20.26 23.59
N ASP A 127 13.55 -20.12 22.82
CA ASP A 127 14.91 -20.37 23.29
C ASP A 127 15.39 -19.28 24.29
N GLU A 128 14.95 -18.03 24.15
CA GLU A 128 15.26 -16.94 25.12
C GLU A 128 14.53 -17.08 26.47
N LEU A 129 13.48 -17.90 26.56
CA LEU A 129 12.73 -18.11 27.81
C LEU A 129 13.20 -19.34 28.62
N GLN A 130 14.20 -20.08 28.12
CA GLN A 130 14.75 -21.28 28.78
C GLN A 130 16.23 -21.16 29.20
N GLY A 131 16.83 -19.97 29.07
CA GLY A 131 18.14 -19.62 29.63
C GLY A 131 18.02 -18.64 30.79
#